data_AF-A0A6H0CVZ6-F1
#
_entry.id   AF-A0A6H0CVZ6-F1
#
_cell.length_a   1.000
_cell.length_b   1.000
_cell.length_c   1.000
_cell.angle_alpha   90.00
_cell.angle_beta   90.00
_cell.angle_gamma   90.00
#
_symmetry.space_group_name_H-M   'P 1'
#
loop_
_entity.id
_entity.type
_entity.pdbx_description
1 polymer ?
#
loop_
_entity_poly.entity_id
_entity_poly.type
_entity_poly.pdbx_seq_one_letter_code
_entity_poly.pdbx_strand_id
1 'polypeptide(L)'
;MTAYPSTPPGRPSGPPGPAPLSRGFASAVRRGLARIAAEPFAPYQAAVLRIGLALTWLALLLREWVDRAELYGPDGPWSWDMARQWNATTHAFTVLLWYDGRPWFEAVYAAAVAASVMLLLGWRTRTASLLFMIAVMAVQNRNPFVGNGGDNLLHIMAVYLVFTRCGAVWSLDARRAAKGRDHDADATGIVLWVCCAALLALVTGLGRLGAGWAWLLRAFLAAHLVGWLVRRRAPGEPRTVLTMAGNVVHAGAMLVIAVQICLIYSSSGWYKIQGSLWQEGTALYYALHIGNVTPWPALSRAVAGHSLVVLLLTYGTVIAEVAFPFLLLNRRTRTAIVMVMMGMHAGIGTLLGLPFFSLAMIVADAVFLPASVLRRLGDRVTRTARRTRAALLRPIRAPAD
;
A
#
# COMPACT_ATOMS: atom_id res chain seq x y z
N MET A 1 64.26 20.96 64.24
CA MET A 1 63.48 21.41 63.06
C MET A 1 62.71 20.21 62.54
N THR A 2 61.45 20.08 62.95
CA THR A 2 60.52 19.00 62.58
C THR A 2 59.86 19.34 61.25
N ALA A 3 60.17 18.59 60.19
CA ALA A 3 59.55 18.76 58.87
C ALA A 3 58.31 17.86 58.76
N TYR A 4 57.16 18.47 58.50
CA TYR A 4 55.88 17.80 58.22
C TYR A 4 55.91 17.06 56.87
N PRO A 5 55.19 15.93 56.72
CA PRO A 5 54.98 15.29 55.42
C PRO A 5 53.90 16.03 54.61
N SER A 6 54.18 16.29 53.34
CA SER A 6 53.27 16.90 52.38
C SER A 6 52.21 15.92 51.89
N THR A 7 50.94 16.28 52.04
CA THR A 7 49.80 15.59 51.43
C THR A 7 49.71 15.87 49.93
N PRO A 8 49.39 14.88 49.08
CA PRO A 8 49.18 15.12 47.64
C PRO A 8 47.85 15.86 47.41
N PRO A 9 47.75 16.70 46.36
CA PRO A 9 46.52 17.45 46.09
C PRO A 9 45.39 16.52 45.65
N GLY A 10 44.26 16.61 46.35
CA GLY A 10 43.04 15.88 46.00
C GLY A 10 42.53 16.26 44.60
N ARG A 11 42.10 15.26 43.84
CA ARG A 11 41.37 15.50 42.59
C ARG A 11 40.08 16.28 42.89
N PRO A 12 39.76 17.36 42.14
CA PRO A 12 38.49 18.04 42.33
C PRO A 12 37.35 17.11 41.93
N SER A 13 36.56 16.67 42.91
CA SER A 13 35.25 16.04 42.68
C SER A 13 34.25 17.13 42.29
N GLY A 14 34.26 17.51 41.02
CA GLY A 14 33.19 18.31 40.44
C GLY A 14 31.85 17.57 40.54
N PRO A 15 30.72 18.26 40.75
CA PRO A 15 29.42 17.62 40.79
C PRO A 15 29.15 16.89 39.47
N PRO A 16 28.52 15.70 39.47
CA PRO A 16 28.17 15.02 38.23
C PRO A 16 27.25 15.95 37.43
N GLY A 17 27.78 16.49 36.33
CA GLY A 17 27.00 17.33 35.43
C GLY A 17 25.76 16.55 34.96
N PRO A 18 24.59 17.21 34.81
CA PRO A 18 23.38 16.53 34.37
C PRO A 18 23.67 15.82 33.05
N ALA A 19 23.61 14.49 33.05
CA ALA A 19 23.74 13.70 31.82
C ALA A 19 22.62 14.18 30.89
N PRO A 20 22.94 14.89 29.79
CA PRO A 20 21.92 15.68 29.15
C PRO A 20 21.03 14.71 28.38
N LEU A 21 19.71 14.81 28.61
CA LEU A 21 18.67 14.05 27.90
C LEU A 21 18.87 14.06 26.37
N SER A 22 19.55 15.09 25.84
CA SER A 22 19.99 15.22 24.45
C SER A 22 20.94 14.12 23.96
N ARG A 23 21.87 13.61 24.79
CA ARG A 23 22.77 12.50 24.41
C ARG A 23 22.02 11.19 24.32
N GLY A 24 21.07 10.95 25.24
CA GLY A 24 20.19 9.78 25.22
C GLY A 24 19.32 9.76 23.97
N PHE A 25 18.64 10.87 23.68
CA PHE A 25 17.82 11.05 22.48
C PHE A 25 18.63 10.91 21.19
N ALA A 26 19.76 11.61 21.07
CA ALA A 26 20.64 11.53 19.89
C ALA A 26 21.15 10.09 19.66
N SER A 27 21.49 9.37 20.73
CA SER A 27 21.90 7.96 20.63
C SER A 27 20.75 7.06 20.16
N ALA A 28 19.53 7.32 20.61
CA ALA A 28 18.34 6.58 20.21
C ALA A 28 17.99 6.83 18.74
N VAL A 29 18.03 8.09 18.29
CA VAL A 29 17.86 8.49 16.88
C VAL A 29 18.91 7.81 16.01
N ARG A 30 20.19 7.87 16.38
CA ARG A 30 21.27 7.23 15.63
C ARG A 30 21.09 5.72 15.53
N ARG A 31 20.71 5.03 16.61
CA ARG A 31 20.38 3.59 16.59
C ARG A 31 19.19 3.30 15.68
N GLY A 32 18.16 4.15 15.72
CA GLY A 32 16.99 4.03 14.85
C GLY A 32 17.35 4.16 13.37
N LEU A 33 18.10 5.21 13.01
CA LEU A 33 18.59 5.44 11.64
C LEU A 33 19.50 4.32 11.16
N ALA A 34 20.43 3.85 12.00
CA ALA A 34 21.30 2.73 11.67
C ALA A 34 20.49 1.44 11.39
N ARG A 35 19.46 1.17 12.22
CA ARG A 35 18.57 0.02 12.01
C ARG A 35 17.77 0.12 10.72
N ILE A 36 17.20 1.30 10.44
CA ILE A 36 16.45 1.55 9.21
C ILE A 36 17.36 1.43 7.99
N ALA A 37 18.62 1.90 8.06
CA ALA A 37 19.55 1.79 6.96
C ALA A 37 20.01 0.33 6.72
N ALA A 38 20.14 -0.47 7.78
CA ALA A 38 20.61 -1.85 7.69
C ALA A 38 19.58 -2.81 7.09
N GLU A 39 18.33 -2.78 7.58
CA GLU A 39 17.29 -3.74 7.19
C GLU A 39 15.99 -3.03 6.76
N PRO A 40 15.23 -3.62 5.81
CA PRO A 40 13.93 -3.11 5.45
C PRO A 40 12.99 -3.04 6.67
N PHE A 41 12.49 -1.84 6.97
CA PHE A 41 11.53 -1.64 8.06
C PHE A 41 10.15 -2.22 7.70
N ALA A 42 9.57 -3.03 8.59
CA ALA A 42 8.21 -3.59 8.43
C ALA A 42 7.95 -4.32 7.09
N PRO A 43 8.79 -5.31 6.71
CA PRO A 43 8.71 -5.95 5.39
C PRO A 43 7.42 -6.77 5.21
N TYR A 44 6.88 -7.35 6.28
CA TYR A 44 5.62 -8.11 6.25
C TYR A 44 4.42 -7.21 5.99
N GLN A 45 4.38 -6.04 6.62
CA GLN A 45 3.35 -5.02 6.40
C GLN A 45 3.36 -4.55 4.95
N ALA A 46 4.55 -4.26 4.40
CA ALA A 46 4.70 -3.89 2.99
C ALA A 46 4.24 -5.01 2.04
N ALA A 47 4.49 -6.27 2.38
CA ALA A 47 4.01 -7.41 1.59
C ALA A 47 2.48 -7.59 1.65
N VAL A 48 1.86 -7.36 2.82
CA VAL A 48 0.40 -7.37 2.96
C VAL A 48 -0.23 -6.27 2.13
N LEU A 49 0.29 -5.04 2.20
CA LEU A 49 -0.18 -3.94 1.35
C LEU A 49 -0.10 -4.29 -0.13
N ARG A 50 1.05 -4.81 -0.58
CA ARG A 50 1.21 -5.22 -1.98
C ARG A 50 0.20 -6.27 -2.41
N ILE A 51 0.03 -7.34 -1.63
CA ILE A 51 -0.90 -8.43 -1.97
C ILE A 51 -2.34 -7.92 -1.94
N GLY A 52 -2.71 -7.22 -0.87
CA GLY A 52 -4.07 -6.76 -0.65
C GLY A 52 -4.50 -5.71 -1.68
N LEU A 53 -3.71 -4.66 -1.90
CA LEU A 53 -4.07 -3.60 -2.86
C LEU A 53 -4.09 -4.12 -4.29
N ALA A 54 -3.12 -4.97 -4.67
CA ALA A 54 -3.11 -5.59 -6.00
C ALA A 54 -4.30 -6.53 -6.20
N LEU A 55 -4.70 -7.27 -5.16
CA LEU A 55 -5.88 -8.12 -5.19
C LEU A 55 -7.17 -7.30 -5.29
N THR A 56 -7.32 -6.25 -4.48
CA THR A 56 -8.51 -5.38 -4.52
C THR A 56 -8.68 -4.77 -5.90
N TRP A 57 -7.61 -4.21 -6.47
CA TRP A 57 -7.63 -3.61 -7.80
C TRP A 57 -7.89 -4.64 -8.90
N LEU A 58 -7.24 -5.81 -8.84
CA LEU A 58 -7.50 -6.90 -9.78
C LEU A 58 -8.97 -7.34 -9.73
N ALA A 59 -9.52 -7.50 -8.53
CA ALA A 59 -10.90 -7.94 -8.36
C ALA A 59 -11.91 -6.89 -8.85
N LEU A 60 -11.62 -5.59 -8.70
CA LEU A 60 -12.38 -4.50 -9.32
C LEU A 60 -12.38 -4.62 -10.85
N LEU A 61 -11.21 -4.73 -11.46
CA LEU A 61 -11.08 -4.87 -12.92
C LEU A 61 -11.78 -6.13 -13.46
N LEU A 62 -11.73 -7.25 -12.71
CA LEU A 62 -12.40 -8.47 -13.12
C LEU A 62 -13.92 -8.39 -12.96
N ARG A 63 -14.40 -7.73 -11.90
CA ARG A 63 -15.84 -7.47 -11.71
C ARG A 63 -16.38 -6.62 -12.86
N GLU A 64 -15.68 -5.54 -13.17
CA GLU A 64 -16.08 -4.57 -14.19
C GLU A 64 -15.79 -5.05 -15.61
N TRP A 65 -15.24 -6.27 -15.76
CA TRP A 65 -14.83 -6.77 -17.07
C TRP A 65 -15.95 -6.69 -18.10
N VAL A 66 -17.19 -7.04 -17.75
CA VAL A 66 -18.31 -7.04 -18.70
C VAL A 66 -18.64 -5.61 -19.16
N ASP A 67 -18.74 -4.67 -18.23
CA ASP A 67 -19.22 -3.30 -18.47
C ASP A 67 -18.09 -2.29 -18.69
N ARG A 68 -16.83 -2.73 -18.75
CA ARG A 68 -15.63 -1.88 -18.83
C ARG A 68 -15.68 -0.85 -19.95
N ALA A 69 -16.26 -1.22 -21.10
CA ALA A 69 -16.35 -0.34 -22.26
C ALA A 69 -17.35 0.80 -22.04
N GLU A 70 -18.43 0.55 -21.30
CA GLU A 70 -19.40 1.58 -20.93
C GLU A 70 -18.83 2.49 -19.84
N LEU A 71 -18.16 1.91 -18.84
CA LEU A 71 -17.61 2.66 -17.71
C LEU A 71 -16.40 3.53 -18.08
N TYR A 72 -15.51 3.02 -18.93
CA TYR A 72 -14.19 3.62 -19.20
C TYR A 72 -13.82 3.71 -20.69
N GLY A 73 -14.59 3.08 -21.58
CA GLY A 73 -14.30 3.08 -23.02
C GLY A 73 -14.56 4.44 -23.67
N PRO A 74 -14.08 4.65 -24.91
CA PRO A 74 -14.21 5.94 -25.60
C PRO A 74 -15.68 6.32 -25.87
N ASP A 75 -16.51 5.31 -26.16
CA ASP A 75 -17.94 5.46 -26.50
C ASP A 75 -18.87 5.43 -25.28
N GLY A 76 -18.33 5.40 -24.06
CA GLY A 76 -19.12 5.41 -22.82
C GLY A 76 -19.80 6.76 -22.58
N PRO A 77 -20.79 6.83 -21.65
CA PRO A 77 -21.50 8.06 -21.33
C PRO A 77 -20.57 9.22 -20.94
N TRP A 78 -19.48 8.89 -20.24
CA TRP A 78 -18.37 9.81 -20.02
C TRP A 78 -17.40 9.73 -21.21
N SER A 79 -17.75 10.46 -22.27
CA SER A 79 -17.05 10.41 -23.57
C SER A 79 -15.55 10.74 -23.46
N TRP A 80 -14.79 10.31 -24.47
CA TRP A 80 -13.35 10.57 -24.52
C TRP A 80 -13.02 12.08 -24.46
N ASP A 81 -13.77 12.91 -25.18
CA ASP A 81 -13.57 14.36 -25.21
C ASP A 81 -13.86 15.02 -23.86
N MET A 82 -14.93 14.63 -23.18
CA MET A 82 -15.24 15.12 -21.83
C MET A 82 -14.13 14.76 -20.84
N ALA A 83 -13.63 13.52 -20.91
CA ALA A 83 -12.51 13.11 -20.08
C ALA A 83 -11.24 13.88 -20.39
N ARG A 84 -10.96 14.17 -21.66
CA ARG A 84 -9.82 15.01 -22.07
C ARG A 84 -9.94 16.43 -21.53
N GLN A 85 -11.11 17.06 -21.62
CA GLN A 85 -11.36 18.39 -21.09
C GLN A 85 -11.18 18.43 -19.56
N TRP A 86 -11.74 17.45 -18.84
CA TRP A 86 -11.58 17.33 -17.39
C TRP A 86 -10.12 17.11 -16.96
N ASN A 87 -9.38 16.26 -17.69
CA ASN A 87 -7.97 16.04 -17.39
C ASN A 87 -7.11 17.28 -17.72
N ALA A 88 -7.52 18.12 -18.68
CA ALA A 88 -6.84 19.37 -18.97
C ALA A 88 -6.98 20.40 -17.84
N THR A 89 -8.10 20.43 -17.11
CA THR A 89 -8.31 21.34 -15.96
C THR A 89 -7.63 20.84 -14.69
N THR A 90 -7.54 19.52 -14.50
CA THR A 90 -6.98 18.91 -13.29
C THR A 90 -5.50 18.53 -13.43
N HIS A 91 -4.95 18.56 -14.64
CA HIS A 91 -3.62 18.05 -14.99
C HIS A 91 -3.41 16.57 -14.60
N ALA A 92 -4.49 15.80 -14.52
CA ALA A 92 -4.46 14.40 -14.18
C ALA A 92 -3.80 13.55 -15.28
N PHE A 93 -3.14 12.47 -14.87
CA PHE A 93 -2.41 11.58 -15.77
C PHE A 93 -3.22 10.35 -16.09
N THR A 94 -3.44 10.10 -17.38
CA THR A 94 -4.00 8.84 -17.87
C THR A 94 -3.47 8.47 -19.24
N VAL A 95 -3.08 7.20 -19.37
CA VAL A 95 -2.61 6.60 -20.62
C VAL A 95 -3.77 6.36 -21.59
N LEU A 96 -5.00 6.23 -21.08
CA LEU A 96 -6.19 5.95 -21.91
C LEU A 96 -6.57 7.11 -22.84
N LEU A 97 -6.11 8.33 -22.56
CA LEU A 97 -6.35 9.51 -23.40
C LEU A 97 -5.23 9.77 -24.43
N TRP A 98 -4.27 8.86 -24.59
CA TRP A 98 -3.24 9.01 -25.62
C TRP A 98 -3.74 8.72 -27.03
N TYR A 99 -4.72 7.83 -27.16
CA TYR A 99 -5.36 7.51 -28.42
C TYR A 99 -6.84 7.28 -28.17
N ASP A 100 -7.67 7.80 -29.07
CA ASP A 100 -9.09 7.52 -29.07
C ASP A 100 -9.35 6.28 -29.92
N GLY A 101 -9.80 5.21 -29.29
CA GLY A 101 -10.10 3.97 -29.98
C GLY A 101 -10.18 2.77 -29.06
N ARG A 102 -11.16 1.90 -29.35
CA ARG A 102 -11.41 0.68 -28.59
C ARG A 102 -10.20 -0.27 -28.49
N PRO A 103 -9.39 -0.50 -29.55
CA PRO A 103 -8.22 -1.37 -29.43
C PRO A 103 -7.19 -0.88 -28.41
N TRP A 104 -6.98 0.45 -28.33
CA TRP A 104 -6.07 1.05 -27.35
C TRP A 104 -6.61 0.89 -25.93
N PHE A 105 -7.90 1.18 -25.74
CA PHE A 105 -8.58 0.99 -24.47
C PHE A 105 -8.43 -0.45 -23.96
N GLU A 106 -8.76 -1.45 -24.79
CA GLU A 106 -8.68 -2.87 -24.42
C GLU A 106 -7.23 -3.29 -24.09
N ALA A 107 -6.24 -2.80 -24.86
CA ALA A 107 -4.83 -3.08 -24.60
C ALA A 107 -4.36 -2.51 -23.26
N VAL A 108 -4.72 -1.27 -22.93
CA VAL A 108 -4.37 -0.64 -21.65
C VAL A 108 -5.10 -1.31 -20.49
N TYR A 109 -6.37 -1.70 -20.67
CA TYR A 109 -7.13 -2.42 -19.65
C TYR A 109 -6.54 -3.81 -19.38
N ALA A 110 -6.19 -4.57 -20.42
CA ALA A 110 -5.50 -5.85 -20.28
C ALA A 110 -4.11 -5.69 -19.62
N ALA A 111 -3.38 -4.62 -19.96
CA ALA A 111 -2.11 -4.29 -19.31
C ALA A 111 -2.31 -3.95 -17.82
N ALA A 112 -3.41 -3.31 -17.44
CA ALA A 112 -3.77 -3.04 -16.05
C ALA A 112 -4.01 -4.33 -15.25
N VAL A 113 -4.73 -5.28 -15.83
CA VAL A 113 -4.92 -6.63 -15.25
C VAL A 113 -3.58 -7.34 -15.10
N ALA A 114 -2.74 -7.33 -16.15
CA ALA A 114 -1.42 -7.96 -16.11
C ALA A 114 -0.51 -7.33 -15.04
N ALA A 115 -0.44 -6.00 -14.95
CA ALA A 115 0.34 -5.29 -13.94
C ALA A 115 -0.11 -5.65 -12.51
N SER A 116 -1.42 -5.79 -12.30
CA SER A 116 -2.01 -6.23 -11.03
C SER A 116 -1.58 -7.65 -10.67
N VAL A 117 -1.62 -8.59 -11.61
CA VAL A 117 -1.15 -9.97 -11.41
C VAL A 117 0.36 -10.01 -11.13
N MET A 118 1.16 -9.27 -11.90
CA MET A 118 2.61 -9.17 -11.68
C MET A 118 2.93 -8.67 -10.26
N LEU A 119 2.24 -7.61 -9.81
CA LEU A 119 2.43 -7.05 -8.48
C LEU A 119 1.92 -8.00 -7.38
N LEU A 120 0.78 -8.65 -7.59
CA LEU A 120 0.17 -9.61 -6.66
C LEU A 120 1.07 -10.84 -6.42
N LEU A 121 1.69 -11.36 -7.46
CA LEU A 121 2.67 -12.45 -7.36
C LEU A 121 4.01 -11.97 -6.79
N GLY A 122 4.25 -10.66 -6.84
CA GLY A 122 5.51 -10.07 -6.46
C GLY A 122 6.62 -10.47 -7.43
N TRP A 123 6.31 -10.43 -8.73
CA TRP A 123 7.25 -10.68 -9.82
C TRP A 123 7.77 -9.36 -10.36
N ARG A 124 9.10 -9.18 -10.32
CA ARG A 124 9.79 -7.93 -10.71
C ARG A 124 9.17 -6.73 -9.99
N THR A 125 9.08 -6.80 -8.67
CA THR A 125 8.21 -5.92 -7.86
C THR A 125 8.46 -4.44 -8.08
N ARG A 126 9.70 -4.03 -8.36
CA ARG A 126 10.01 -2.62 -8.65
C ARG A 126 9.37 -2.12 -9.95
N THR A 127 9.41 -2.92 -11.01
CA THR A 127 8.76 -2.57 -12.28
C THR A 127 7.26 -2.77 -12.18
N ALA A 128 6.82 -3.87 -11.55
CA ALA A 128 5.41 -4.17 -11.38
C ALA A 128 4.68 -3.10 -10.55
N SER A 129 5.29 -2.54 -9.51
CA SER A 129 4.67 -1.46 -8.72
C SER A 129 4.49 -0.18 -9.53
N LEU A 130 5.45 0.18 -10.39
CA LEU A 130 5.31 1.33 -11.29
C LEU A 130 4.22 1.10 -12.33
N LEU A 131 4.21 -0.07 -12.98
CA LEU A 131 3.17 -0.43 -13.94
C LEU A 131 1.78 -0.47 -13.29
N PHE A 132 1.70 -0.96 -12.05
CA PHE A 132 0.47 -0.95 -11.27
C PHE A 132 0.00 0.46 -10.94
N MET A 133 0.91 1.36 -10.53
CA MET A 133 0.58 2.78 -10.32
C MET A 133 0.02 3.40 -11.61
N ILE A 134 0.70 3.21 -12.74
CA ILE A 134 0.23 3.71 -14.05
C ILE A 134 -1.13 3.12 -14.39
N ALA A 135 -1.35 1.83 -14.15
CA ALA A 135 -2.61 1.14 -14.42
C ALA A 135 -3.78 1.71 -13.58
N VAL A 136 -3.58 1.88 -12.27
CA VAL A 136 -4.59 2.46 -11.37
C VAL A 136 -4.94 3.88 -11.81
N MET A 137 -3.92 4.71 -12.05
CA MET A 137 -4.12 6.09 -12.49
C MET A 137 -4.80 6.16 -13.86
N ALA A 138 -4.44 5.29 -14.80
CA ALA A 138 -5.00 5.29 -16.15
C ALA A 138 -6.52 5.08 -16.12
N VAL A 139 -6.99 4.05 -15.42
CA VAL A 139 -8.43 3.72 -15.36
C VAL A 139 -9.20 4.73 -14.51
N GLN A 140 -8.70 5.08 -13.31
CA GLN A 140 -9.44 5.99 -12.43
C GLN A 140 -9.52 7.42 -13.00
N ASN A 141 -8.44 7.95 -13.59
CA ASN A 141 -8.47 9.30 -14.18
C ASN A 141 -9.21 9.33 -15.54
N ARG A 142 -9.49 8.17 -16.15
CA ARG A 142 -10.33 8.09 -17.35
C ARG A 142 -11.80 8.41 -17.02
N ASN A 143 -12.28 7.96 -15.87
CA ASN A 143 -13.61 8.29 -15.37
C ASN A 143 -13.61 8.38 -13.82
N PRO A 144 -13.37 9.57 -13.24
CA PRO A 144 -13.24 9.74 -11.81
C PRO A 144 -14.58 9.64 -11.06
N PHE A 145 -15.72 9.59 -11.76
CA PHE A 145 -17.05 9.61 -11.17
C PHE A 145 -17.63 8.21 -10.88
N VAL A 146 -16.96 7.15 -11.35
CA VAL A 146 -17.37 5.75 -11.09
C VAL A 146 -16.92 5.26 -9.71
N GLY A 147 -15.79 5.78 -9.22
CA GLY A 147 -15.17 5.32 -7.98
C GLY A 147 -15.78 5.91 -6.71
N ASN A 148 -15.29 5.44 -5.56
CA ASN A 148 -15.60 5.96 -4.23
C ASN A 148 -14.31 6.25 -3.43
N GLY A 149 -14.43 6.52 -2.12
CA GLY A 149 -13.27 6.84 -1.27
C GLY A 149 -12.19 5.75 -1.22
N GLY A 150 -12.53 4.49 -1.49
CA GLY A 150 -11.61 3.35 -1.49
C GLY A 150 -10.75 3.33 -2.74
N ASP A 151 -11.30 3.78 -3.86
CA ASP A 151 -10.57 3.99 -5.11
C ASP A 151 -9.52 5.10 -4.94
N ASN A 152 -9.88 6.18 -4.25
CA ASN A 152 -8.93 7.25 -3.89
C ASN A 152 -7.80 6.74 -2.99
N LEU A 153 -8.10 5.88 -2.02
CA LEU A 153 -7.08 5.21 -1.22
C LEU A 153 -6.16 4.36 -2.10
N LEU A 154 -6.71 3.52 -2.98
CA LEU A 154 -5.93 2.71 -3.92
C LEU A 154 -5.03 3.57 -4.81
N HIS A 155 -5.53 4.69 -5.30
CA HIS A 155 -4.78 5.66 -6.10
C HIS A 155 -3.52 6.15 -5.38
N ILE A 156 -3.72 6.69 -4.17
CA ILE A 156 -2.65 7.26 -3.36
C ILE A 156 -1.66 6.17 -2.94
N MET A 157 -2.17 5.02 -2.50
CA MET A 157 -1.34 3.91 -2.05
C MET A 157 -0.53 3.30 -3.20
N ALA A 158 -1.07 3.24 -4.42
CA ALA A 158 -0.34 2.76 -5.58
C ALA A 158 0.92 3.61 -5.85
N VAL A 159 0.83 4.93 -5.69
CA VAL A 159 1.98 5.84 -5.79
C VAL A 159 2.99 5.53 -4.69
N TYR A 160 2.56 5.40 -3.44
CA TYR A 160 3.46 5.13 -2.32
C TYR A 160 4.15 3.77 -2.43
N LEU A 161 3.45 2.75 -2.95
CA LEU A 161 3.97 1.40 -3.13
C LEU A 161 5.22 1.35 -4.03
N VAL A 162 5.34 2.25 -5.00
CA VAL A 162 6.52 2.38 -5.88
C VAL A 162 7.81 2.59 -5.08
N PHE A 163 7.72 3.30 -3.95
CA PHE A 163 8.85 3.63 -3.08
C PHE A 163 9.09 2.58 -1.98
N THR A 164 8.27 1.53 -1.91
CA THR A 164 8.41 0.47 -0.89
C THR A 164 9.21 -0.73 -1.40
N ARG A 165 9.91 -1.42 -0.49
CA ARG A 165 10.52 -2.73 -0.75
C ARG A 165 9.50 -3.87 -0.50
N CYS A 166 8.30 -3.75 -1.05
CA CYS A 166 7.20 -4.69 -0.84
C CYS A 166 7.40 -6.11 -1.45
N GLY A 167 8.49 -6.29 -2.19
CA GLY A 167 8.96 -7.59 -2.69
C GLY A 167 9.94 -8.32 -1.77
N ALA A 168 10.28 -7.79 -0.59
CA ALA A 168 11.28 -8.40 0.30
C ALA A 168 10.84 -9.75 0.89
N VAL A 169 9.54 -9.94 1.11
CA VAL A 169 8.95 -11.19 1.62
C VAL A 169 7.67 -11.54 0.86
N TRP A 170 7.29 -12.82 0.89
CA TRP A 170 6.07 -13.36 0.26
C TRP A 170 5.90 -13.00 -1.23
N SER A 171 7.00 -12.92 -1.97
CA SER A 171 7.04 -12.59 -3.39
C SER A 171 7.81 -13.64 -4.18
N LEU A 172 7.58 -13.71 -5.50
CA LEU A 172 8.43 -14.50 -6.39
C LEU A 172 9.88 -13.97 -6.40
N ASP A 173 10.07 -12.66 -6.28
CA ASP A 173 11.39 -12.03 -6.21
C ASP A 173 12.20 -12.51 -4.99
N ALA A 174 11.60 -12.57 -3.80
CA ALA A 174 12.24 -13.08 -2.59
C ALA A 174 12.61 -14.56 -2.73
N ARG A 175 11.74 -15.35 -3.38
CA ARG A 175 12.03 -16.77 -3.67
C ARG A 175 13.19 -16.95 -4.65
N ARG A 176 13.32 -16.07 -5.66
CA ARG A 176 14.47 -16.10 -6.59
C ARG A 176 15.76 -15.71 -5.88
N ALA A 177 15.74 -14.64 -5.09
CA ALA A 177 16.88 -14.18 -4.32
C ALA A 177 17.41 -15.26 -3.35
N ALA A 178 16.50 -15.96 -2.65
CA ALA A 178 16.85 -17.06 -1.74
C ALA A 178 17.52 -18.26 -2.44
N LYS A 179 17.30 -18.44 -3.75
CA LYS A 179 17.92 -19.51 -4.55
C LYS A 179 19.25 -19.10 -5.20
N GLY A 180 19.77 -17.89 -4.92
CA GLY A 180 20.99 -17.37 -5.55
C GLY A 180 20.84 -17.00 -7.04
N ARG A 181 19.65 -17.18 -7.63
CA ARG A 181 19.37 -16.96 -9.06
C ARG A 181 19.30 -15.49 -9.49
N ASP A 182 19.70 -14.57 -8.61
CA ASP A 182 19.76 -13.13 -8.91
C ASP A 182 21.10 -12.73 -9.56
N HIS A 183 22.10 -13.62 -9.54
CA HIS A 183 23.42 -13.42 -10.16
C HIS A 183 23.49 -13.92 -11.61
N ASP A 184 22.73 -14.95 -11.96
CA ASP A 184 22.61 -15.42 -13.35
C ASP A 184 21.81 -14.38 -14.16
N ALA A 185 22.34 -14.02 -15.33
CA ALA A 185 21.90 -12.91 -16.15
C ALA A 185 20.39 -12.69 -16.15
N ASP A 186 19.94 -11.64 -15.45
CA ASP A 186 18.54 -11.21 -15.40
C ASP A 186 18.03 -10.67 -16.75
N ALA A 187 17.94 -11.54 -17.75
CA ALA A 187 17.54 -11.19 -19.12
C ALA A 187 16.11 -10.69 -19.16
N THR A 188 15.18 -11.36 -18.46
CA THR A 188 13.77 -10.94 -18.41
C THR A 188 13.60 -9.56 -17.81
N GLY A 189 14.36 -9.24 -16.74
CA GLY A 189 14.38 -7.91 -16.17
C GLY A 189 14.88 -6.90 -17.21
N ILE A 190 16.03 -7.15 -17.84
CA ILE A 190 16.60 -6.25 -18.85
C ILE A 190 15.61 -5.99 -19.99
N VAL A 191 15.02 -7.03 -20.56
CA VAL A 191 14.03 -6.90 -21.66
C VAL A 191 12.86 -6.03 -21.22
N LEU A 192 12.27 -6.32 -20.05
CA LEU A 192 11.16 -5.53 -19.52
C LEU A 192 11.52 -4.05 -19.37
N TRP A 193 12.72 -3.76 -18.85
CA TRP A 193 13.21 -2.39 -18.66
C TRP A 193 13.48 -1.67 -19.98
N VAL A 194 14.07 -2.36 -20.97
CA VAL A 194 14.32 -1.82 -22.31
C VAL A 194 13.01 -1.52 -23.02
N CYS A 195 12.02 -2.43 -22.94
CA CYS A 195 10.69 -2.20 -23.48
C CYS A 195 10.01 -0.99 -22.83
N CYS A 196 10.06 -0.87 -21.49
CA CYS A 196 9.53 0.32 -20.79
C CYS A 196 10.26 1.61 -21.19
N ALA A 197 11.58 1.57 -21.35
CA ALA A 197 12.39 2.72 -21.78
C ALA A 197 12.06 3.15 -23.21
N ALA A 198 11.93 2.19 -24.13
CA ALA A 198 11.56 2.43 -25.52
C ALA A 198 10.15 3.02 -25.62
N LEU A 199 9.19 2.46 -24.87
CA LEU A 199 7.84 3.00 -24.80
C LEU A 199 7.84 4.43 -24.25
N LEU A 200 8.57 4.69 -23.16
CA LEU A 200 8.68 6.03 -22.58
C LEU A 200 9.30 7.03 -23.56
N ALA A 201 10.35 6.63 -24.28
CA ALA A 201 10.98 7.46 -25.31
C ALA A 201 10.01 7.78 -26.45
N LEU A 202 9.30 6.76 -26.96
CA LEU A 202 8.30 6.90 -28.00
C LEU A 202 7.19 7.88 -27.59
N VAL A 203 6.54 7.67 -26.44
CA VAL A 203 5.41 8.51 -26.03
C VAL A 203 5.83 9.92 -25.64
N THR A 204 7.07 10.11 -25.18
CA THR A 204 7.63 11.45 -24.99
C THR A 204 7.89 12.13 -26.33
N GLY A 205 8.45 11.41 -27.32
CA GLY A 205 8.69 11.95 -28.67
C GLY A 205 7.40 12.29 -29.42
N LEU A 206 6.32 11.55 -29.17
CA LEU A 206 4.98 11.83 -29.69
C LEU A 206 4.24 12.95 -28.93
N GLY A 207 4.86 13.59 -27.93
CA GLY A 207 4.24 14.66 -27.15
C GLY A 207 3.03 14.24 -26.31
N ARG A 208 2.87 12.94 -26.04
CA ARG A 208 1.71 12.38 -25.29
C ARG A 208 1.88 12.46 -23.78
N LEU A 209 3.08 12.79 -23.31
CA LEU A 209 3.44 12.81 -21.91
C LEU A 209 3.81 14.23 -21.46
N GLY A 210 3.12 14.74 -20.45
CA GLY A 210 3.47 16.02 -19.83
C GLY A 210 4.87 16.01 -19.23
N ALA A 211 5.55 17.16 -19.22
CA ALA A 211 6.95 17.28 -18.81
C ALA A 211 7.22 16.71 -17.40
N GLY A 212 6.33 16.97 -16.43
CA GLY A 212 6.47 16.46 -15.07
C GLY A 212 6.47 14.93 -15.00
N TRP A 213 5.54 14.28 -15.69
CA TRP A 213 5.46 12.82 -15.76
C TRP A 213 6.63 12.21 -16.53
N ALA A 214 7.09 12.85 -17.61
CA ALA A 214 8.28 12.43 -18.34
C ALA A 214 9.51 12.42 -17.44
N TRP A 215 9.73 13.49 -16.66
CA TRP A 215 10.82 13.56 -15.69
C TRP A 215 10.73 12.49 -14.61
N LEU A 216 9.55 12.29 -14.03
CA LEU A 216 9.33 11.27 -12.99
C LEU A 216 9.67 9.86 -13.50
N LEU A 217 9.14 9.47 -14.66
CA LEU A 217 9.35 8.14 -15.23
C LEU A 217 10.80 7.93 -15.67
N ARG A 218 11.46 8.97 -16.23
CA ARG A 218 12.89 8.94 -16.57
C ARG A 218 13.77 8.83 -15.33
N ALA A 219 13.46 9.54 -14.25
CA ALA A 219 14.18 9.44 -12.99
C ALA A 219 14.09 8.02 -12.41
N PHE A 220 12.92 7.39 -12.49
CA PHE A 220 12.76 6.00 -12.07
C PHE A 220 13.59 5.02 -12.92
N LEU A 221 13.61 5.22 -14.25
CA LEU A 221 14.45 4.46 -15.18
C LEU A 221 15.94 4.62 -14.85
N ALA A 222 16.38 5.86 -14.62
CA ALA A 222 17.76 6.17 -14.27
C ALA A 222 18.17 5.52 -12.94
N ALA A 223 17.33 5.61 -11.91
CA ALA A 223 17.59 4.98 -10.60
C ALA A 223 17.74 3.45 -10.72
N HIS A 224 16.96 2.83 -11.61
CA HIS A 224 17.07 1.39 -11.88
C HIS A 224 18.32 1.02 -12.65
N LEU A 225 18.67 1.80 -13.67
CA LEU A 225 19.90 1.63 -14.43
C LEU A 225 21.13 1.76 -13.53
N VAL A 226 21.18 2.81 -12.71
CA VAL A 226 22.24 3.02 -11.70
C VAL A 226 22.31 1.81 -10.76
N GLY A 227 21.17 1.36 -10.23
CA GLY A 227 21.17 0.22 -9.32
C GLY A 227 21.59 -1.09 -9.97
N TRP A 228 21.26 -1.29 -11.25
CA TRP A 228 21.72 -2.44 -12.03
C TRP A 228 23.23 -2.36 -12.30
N LEU A 229 23.73 -1.20 -12.71
CA LEU A 229 25.16 -0.94 -12.97
C LEU A 229 26.00 -1.17 -11.73
N VAL A 230 25.60 -0.60 -10.58
CA VAL A 230 26.31 -0.76 -9.30
C VAL A 230 26.36 -2.23 -8.89
N ARG A 231 25.24 -2.97 -9.01
CA ARG A 231 25.21 -4.41 -8.67
C ARG A 231 26.13 -5.25 -9.55
N ARG A 232 26.35 -4.86 -10.81
CA ARG A 232 27.17 -5.62 -11.77
C ARG A 232 28.65 -5.22 -11.77
N ARG A 233 28.94 -3.92 -11.66
CA ARG A 233 30.28 -3.36 -11.91
C ARG A 233 31.01 -2.88 -10.66
N ALA A 234 30.30 -2.64 -9.56
CA ALA A 234 30.90 -2.10 -8.34
C ALA A 234 30.42 -2.86 -7.09
N PRO A 235 30.76 -4.15 -6.95
CA PRO A 235 30.53 -4.87 -5.69
C PRO A 235 31.41 -4.24 -4.59
N GLY A 236 30.83 -3.96 -3.41
CA GLY A 236 31.52 -3.30 -2.30
C GLY A 236 30.73 -2.14 -1.72
N GLU A 237 31.43 -1.09 -1.27
CA GLU A 237 30.83 0.09 -0.63
C GLU A 237 29.71 0.76 -1.46
N PRO A 238 29.82 0.96 -2.79
CA PRO A 238 28.76 1.60 -3.57
C PRO A 238 27.43 0.84 -3.51
N ARG A 239 27.49 -0.50 -3.51
CA ARG A 239 26.31 -1.35 -3.36
C ARG A 239 25.71 -1.24 -1.96
N THR A 240 26.55 -1.13 -0.93
CA THR A 240 26.11 -0.95 0.46
C THR A 240 25.38 0.38 0.63
N VAL A 241 25.97 1.48 0.14
CA VAL A 241 25.37 2.82 0.19
C VAL A 241 24.03 2.85 -0.54
N LEU A 242 23.94 2.28 -1.75
CA LEU A 242 22.68 2.22 -2.49
C LEU A 242 21.62 1.37 -1.76
N THR A 243 22.05 0.28 -1.12
CA THR A 243 21.15 -0.58 -0.34
C THR A 243 20.60 0.16 0.88
N MET A 244 21.46 0.91 1.59
CA MET A 244 21.08 1.76 2.71
C MET A 244 20.11 2.86 2.28
N ALA A 245 20.44 3.60 1.21
CA ALA A 245 19.59 4.65 0.67
C ALA A 245 18.19 4.12 0.33
N GLY A 246 18.09 2.99 -0.36
CA GLY A 246 16.79 2.40 -0.67
C GLY A 246 16.06 1.80 0.54
N ASN A 247 16.75 1.47 1.65
CA ASN A 247 16.07 1.10 2.89
C ASN A 247 15.48 2.34 3.58
N VAL A 248 16.19 3.46 3.57
CA VAL A 248 15.71 4.75 4.09
C VAL A 248 14.48 5.23 3.30
N VAL A 249 14.54 5.20 1.97
CA VAL A 249 13.39 5.53 1.10
C VAL A 249 12.18 4.64 1.43
N HIS A 250 12.41 3.34 1.60
CA HIS A 250 11.34 2.41 1.97
C HIS A 250 10.72 2.71 3.34
N ALA A 251 11.54 2.98 4.36
CA ALA A 251 11.04 3.33 5.69
C ALA A 251 10.28 4.66 5.68
N GLY A 252 10.76 5.65 4.91
CA GLY A 252 10.05 6.90 4.66
C GLY A 252 8.69 6.65 4.01
N ALA A 253 8.62 5.82 2.97
CA ALA A 253 7.37 5.46 2.32
C ALA A 253 6.40 4.74 3.27
N MET A 254 6.89 3.82 4.11
CA MET A 254 6.05 3.17 5.13
C MET A 254 5.52 4.16 6.17
N LEU A 255 6.31 5.16 6.55
CA LEU A 255 5.87 6.24 7.43
C LEU A 255 4.79 7.09 6.77
N VAL A 256 4.98 7.49 5.51
CA VAL A 256 3.99 8.26 4.73
C VAL A 256 2.67 7.49 4.64
N ILE A 257 2.72 6.18 4.36
CA ILE A 257 1.52 5.32 4.34
C ILE A 257 0.82 5.34 5.71
N ALA A 258 1.56 5.14 6.80
CA ALA A 258 0.99 5.15 8.15
C ALA A 258 0.34 6.51 8.49
N VAL A 259 1.02 7.62 8.19
CA VAL A 259 0.49 8.97 8.39
C VAL A 259 -0.75 9.21 7.54
N GLN A 260 -0.75 8.81 6.27
CA GLN A 260 -1.90 8.96 5.38
C GLN A 260 -3.13 8.24 5.95
N ILE A 261 -2.98 7.02 6.47
CA ILE A 261 -4.09 6.27 7.06
C ILE A 261 -4.61 6.98 8.33
N CYS A 262 -3.71 7.47 9.19
CA CYS A 262 -4.10 8.29 10.34
C CYS A 262 -4.90 9.54 9.90
N LEU A 263 -4.43 10.24 8.87
CA LEU A 263 -5.13 11.42 8.34
C LEU A 263 -6.50 11.08 7.78
N ILE A 264 -6.65 9.96 7.06
CA ILE A 264 -7.94 9.50 6.54
C ILE A 264 -8.93 9.31 7.70
N TYR A 265 -8.54 8.60 8.77
CA TYR A 265 -9.45 8.38 9.90
C TYR A 265 -9.72 9.62 10.72
N SER A 266 -8.69 10.41 11.03
CA SER A 266 -8.87 11.64 11.80
C SER A 266 -9.74 12.65 11.07
N SER A 267 -9.52 12.86 9.76
CA SER A 267 -10.35 13.77 8.97
C SER A 267 -11.79 13.27 8.87
N SER A 268 -11.99 11.98 8.61
CA SER A 268 -13.31 11.35 8.58
C SER A 268 -14.06 11.53 9.91
N GLY A 269 -13.43 11.20 11.04
CA GLY A 269 -14.05 11.32 12.36
C GLY A 269 -14.37 12.77 12.72
N TRP A 270 -13.46 13.70 12.45
CA TRP A 270 -13.66 15.13 12.72
C TRP A 270 -14.74 15.76 11.85
N TYR A 271 -14.88 15.30 10.61
CA TYR A 271 -15.96 15.74 9.73
C TYR A 271 -17.31 15.20 10.22
N LYS A 272 -17.37 13.95 10.70
CA LYS A 272 -18.59 13.37 11.28
C LYS A 272 -19.05 14.10 12.53
N ILE A 273 -18.14 14.54 13.42
CA ILE A 273 -18.48 15.31 14.62
C ILE A 273 -19.32 16.57 14.29
N GLN A 274 -19.10 17.17 13.12
CA GLN A 274 -19.79 18.39 12.69
C GLN A 274 -21.20 18.12 12.10
N GLY A 275 -21.53 16.88 11.76
CA GLY A 275 -22.81 16.54 11.13
C GLY A 275 -23.92 16.25 12.14
N SER A 276 -25.08 16.90 11.98
CA SER A 276 -26.24 16.72 12.87
C SER A 276 -26.67 15.26 13.03
N LEU A 277 -26.71 14.50 11.94
CA LEU A 277 -27.06 13.06 11.98
C LEU A 277 -26.15 12.23 12.89
N TRP A 278 -24.86 12.60 12.99
CA TRP A 278 -23.91 11.93 13.86
C TRP A 278 -24.06 12.40 15.31
N GLN A 279 -24.32 13.68 15.52
CA GLN A 279 -24.58 14.25 16.84
C GLN A 279 -25.85 13.69 17.47
N GLU A 280 -26.90 13.48 16.67
CA GLU A 280 -28.17 12.89 17.08
C GLU A 280 -28.11 11.35 17.19
N GLY A 281 -27.02 10.72 16.75
CA GLY A 281 -26.86 9.26 16.81
C GLY A 281 -27.69 8.48 15.79
N THR A 282 -28.21 9.15 14.75
CA THR A 282 -29.11 8.58 13.73
C THR A 282 -28.43 8.31 12.39
N ALA A 283 -27.18 8.73 12.18
CA ALA A 283 -26.50 8.63 10.89
C ALA A 283 -26.51 7.22 10.29
N LEU A 284 -26.26 6.18 11.09
CA LEU A 284 -26.27 4.80 10.58
C LEU A 284 -27.67 4.36 10.17
N TYR A 285 -28.73 4.82 10.83
CA TYR A 285 -30.11 4.50 10.44
C TYR A 285 -30.37 4.96 9.00
N TYR A 286 -30.01 6.19 8.67
CA TYR A 286 -30.18 6.72 7.32
C TYR A 286 -29.31 5.98 6.30
N ALA A 287 -28.05 5.68 6.64
CA ALA A 287 -27.17 4.93 5.76
C ALA A 287 -27.72 3.53 5.40
N LEU A 288 -28.36 2.85 6.35
CA LEU A 288 -28.98 1.53 6.15
C LEU A 288 -30.30 1.57 5.36
N HIS A 289 -30.85 2.76 5.08
CA HIS A 289 -32.07 2.95 4.28
C HIS A 289 -31.79 3.48 2.87
N ILE A 290 -30.53 3.61 2.48
CA ILE A 290 -30.17 3.97 1.12
C ILE A 290 -30.33 2.73 0.22
N GLY A 291 -31.37 2.73 -0.62
CA GLY A 291 -31.80 1.55 -1.37
C GLY A 291 -30.81 1.02 -2.41
N ASN A 292 -29.91 1.85 -2.93
CA ASN A 292 -28.93 1.46 -3.95
C ASN A 292 -27.60 0.93 -3.39
N VAL A 293 -27.40 0.96 -2.07
CA VAL A 293 -26.15 0.52 -1.41
C VAL A 293 -26.41 -0.49 -0.29
N THR A 294 -27.53 -1.21 -0.30
CA THR A 294 -27.84 -2.20 0.74
C THR A 294 -28.01 -3.60 0.12
N PRO A 295 -26.93 -4.40 -0.02
CA PRO A 295 -26.96 -5.70 -0.69
C PRO A 295 -27.88 -6.72 -0.01
N TRP A 296 -28.06 -6.57 1.30
CA TRP A 296 -28.86 -7.47 2.14
C TRP A 296 -29.95 -6.67 2.87
N PRO A 297 -31.04 -6.26 2.19
CA PRO A 297 -32.05 -5.38 2.79
C PRO A 297 -32.71 -5.95 4.06
N ALA A 298 -32.82 -7.27 4.17
CA ALA A 298 -33.32 -7.92 5.38
C ALA A 298 -32.38 -7.73 6.58
N LEU A 299 -31.06 -7.87 6.36
CA LEU A 299 -30.05 -7.67 7.39
C LEU A 299 -29.97 -6.20 7.79
N SER A 300 -29.96 -5.28 6.82
CA SER A 300 -29.93 -3.84 7.08
C SER A 300 -31.15 -3.38 7.88
N ARG A 301 -32.36 -3.88 7.55
CA ARG A 301 -33.59 -3.62 8.32
C ARG A 301 -33.55 -4.23 9.72
N ALA A 302 -32.99 -5.43 9.88
CA ALA A 302 -32.86 -6.05 11.20
C ALA A 302 -31.96 -5.22 12.13
N VAL A 303 -30.84 -4.70 11.62
CA VAL A 303 -29.96 -3.79 12.37
C VAL A 303 -30.69 -2.46 12.64
N ALA A 304 -31.30 -1.86 11.62
CA ALA A 304 -31.98 -0.57 11.74
C ALA A 304 -33.22 -0.61 12.64
N GLY A 305 -33.83 -1.78 12.84
CA GLY A 305 -34.94 -1.98 13.78
C GLY A 305 -34.55 -1.92 15.25
N HIS A 306 -33.25 -1.90 15.58
CA HIS A 306 -32.75 -1.84 16.95
C HIS A 306 -32.07 -0.48 17.23
N SER A 307 -32.82 0.48 17.77
CA SER A 307 -32.34 1.85 18.00
C SER A 307 -31.06 1.92 18.84
N LEU A 308 -30.93 1.08 19.87
CA LEU A 308 -29.73 1.02 20.70
C LEU A 308 -28.49 0.57 19.90
N VAL A 309 -28.64 -0.41 19.00
CA VAL A 309 -27.55 -0.89 18.15
C VAL A 309 -27.11 0.21 17.19
N VAL A 310 -28.07 0.89 16.55
CA VAL A 310 -27.80 2.04 15.67
C VAL A 310 -27.06 3.14 16.41
N LEU A 311 -27.52 3.51 17.61
CA LEU A 311 -26.90 4.53 18.45
C LEU A 311 -25.45 4.19 18.77
N LEU A 312 -25.21 2.97 19.28
CA LEU A 312 -23.89 2.48 19.66
C LEU A 312 -22.93 2.40 18.48
N LEU A 313 -23.39 1.95 17.31
CA LEU A 313 -22.56 1.89 16.11
C LEU A 313 -22.28 3.28 15.52
N THR A 314 -23.25 4.20 15.58
CA THR A 314 -23.08 5.59 15.09
C THR A 314 -22.01 6.31 15.90
N TYR A 315 -22.14 6.36 17.23
CA TYR A 315 -21.12 6.97 18.08
C TYR A 315 -19.82 6.17 18.11
N GLY A 316 -19.91 4.83 18.14
CA GLY A 316 -18.76 3.94 18.14
C GLY A 316 -17.84 4.15 16.94
N THR A 317 -18.42 4.38 15.75
CA THR A 317 -17.69 4.72 14.52
C THR A 317 -16.87 6.00 14.71
N VAL A 318 -17.49 7.08 15.19
CA VAL A 318 -16.82 8.37 15.39
C VAL A 318 -15.72 8.27 16.45
N ILE A 319 -16.02 7.64 17.60
CA ILE A 319 -15.05 7.43 18.68
C ILE A 319 -13.86 6.62 18.17
N ALA A 320 -14.09 5.53 17.44
CA ALA A 320 -13.02 4.69 16.91
C ALA A 320 -12.13 5.45 15.91
N GLU A 321 -12.72 6.20 14.97
CA GLU A 321 -12.00 6.99 13.97
C GLU A 321 -11.13 8.10 14.60
N VAL A 322 -11.66 8.82 15.58
CA VAL A 322 -10.93 9.88 16.28
C VAL A 322 -9.87 9.31 17.23
N ALA A 323 -10.17 8.22 17.94
CA ALA A 323 -9.25 7.60 18.87
C ALA A 323 -8.09 6.86 18.17
N PHE A 324 -8.28 6.46 16.89
CA PHE A 324 -7.34 5.65 16.12
C PHE A 324 -5.87 6.10 16.26
N PRO A 325 -5.46 7.32 15.83
CA PRO A 325 -4.05 7.72 15.86
C PRO A 325 -3.45 7.71 17.26
N PHE A 326 -4.23 8.03 18.29
CA PHE A 326 -3.78 8.08 19.69
C PHE A 326 -3.58 6.68 20.26
N LEU A 327 -4.50 5.75 19.96
CA LEU A 327 -4.43 4.37 20.44
C LEU A 327 -3.35 3.54 19.75
N LEU A 328 -2.82 3.98 18.59
CA LEU A 328 -1.68 3.33 17.94
C LEU A 328 -0.37 3.42 18.74
N LEU A 329 -0.22 4.39 19.64
CA LEU A 329 1.02 4.64 20.36
C LEU A 329 1.37 3.50 21.34
N ASN A 330 0.35 2.86 21.92
CA ASN A 330 0.54 1.72 22.82
C ASN A 330 0.29 0.39 22.10
N ARG A 331 1.23 -0.56 22.25
CA ARG A 331 1.20 -1.86 21.56
C ARG A 331 -0.09 -2.69 21.79
N ARG A 332 -0.71 -2.56 22.97
CA ARG A 332 -1.94 -3.34 23.32
C ARG A 332 -3.15 -2.70 22.67
N THR A 333 -3.35 -1.40 22.89
CA THR A 333 -4.47 -0.63 22.33
C THR A 333 -4.38 -0.55 20.82
N ARG A 334 -3.17 -0.52 20.22
CA ARG A 334 -2.96 -0.59 18.77
C ARG A 334 -3.63 -1.80 18.15
N THR A 335 -3.40 -2.99 18.72
CA THR A 335 -3.99 -4.20 18.14
C THR A 335 -5.51 -4.19 18.31
N ALA A 336 -6.00 -3.76 19.48
CA ALA A 336 -7.44 -3.66 19.74
C ALA A 336 -8.13 -2.69 18.77
N ILE A 337 -7.63 -1.46 18.62
CA ILE A 337 -8.25 -0.45 17.75
C ILE A 337 -8.19 -0.87 16.28
N VAL A 338 -7.09 -1.48 15.82
CA VAL A 338 -6.98 -2.01 14.45
C VAL A 338 -8.03 -3.09 14.20
N MET A 339 -8.27 -3.99 15.16
CA MET A 339 -9.32 -5.00 15.01
C MET A 339 -10.73 -4.39 15.00
N VAL A 340 -10.97 -3.34 15.79
CA VAL A 340 -12.23 -2.58 15.77
C VAL A 340 -12.44 -1.92 14.40
N MET A 341 -11.42 -1.24 13.86
CA MET A 341 -11.50 -0.60 12.53
C MET A 341 -11.71 -1.62 11.42
N MET A 342 -10.99 -2.74 11.43
CA MET A 342 -11.20 -3.83 10.48
C MET A 342 -12.60 -4.41 10.58
N GLY A 343 -13.14 -4.57 11.79
CA GLY A 343 -14.51 -5.03 12.02
C GLY A 343 -15.56 -4.04 11.51
N MET A 344 -15.33 -2.75 11.74
CA MET A 344 -16.17 -1.66 11.22
C MET A 344 -16.18 -1.69 9.69
N HIS A 345 -15.03 -1.77 9.03
CA HIS A 345 -14.94 -1.87 7.57
C HIS A 345 -15.57 -3.14 7.03
N ALA A 346 -15.41 -4.27 7.71
CA ALA A 346 -16.13 -5.51 7.35
C ALA A 346 -17.65 -5.30 7.43
N GLY A 347 -18.14 -4.59 8.45
CA GLY A 347 -19.54 -4.19 8.59
C GLY A 347 -20.02 -3.27 7.46
N ILE A 348 -19.24 -2.27 7.07
CA ILE A 348 -19.54 -1.40 5.91
C ILE A 348 -19.61 -2.24 4.62
N GLY A 349 -18.68 -3.17 4.43
CA GLY A 349 -18.63 -3.99 3.23
C GLY A 349 -19.84 -4.91 3.08
N THR A 350 -20.37 -5.42 4.20
CA THR A 350 -21.54 -6.30 4.22
C THR A 350 -22.85 -5.51 4.21
N LEU A 351 -23.00 -4.48 5.05
CA LEU A 351 -24.27 -3.75 5.23
C LEU A 351 -24.50 -2.68 4.17
N LEU A 352 -23.42 -2.00 3.72
CA LEU A 352 -23.48 -0.84 2.83
C LEU A 352 -22.98 -1.14 1.40
N GLY A 353 -22.76 -2.39 1.03
CA GLY A 353 -22.49 -2.75 -0.37
C GLY A 353 -21.21 -2.17 -0.95
N LEU A 354 -20.24 -1.85 -0.09
CA LEU A 354 -18.94 -1.29 -0.46
C LEU A 354 -17.79 -2.29 -0.22
N PRO A 355 -17.80 -3.49 -0.83
CA PRO A 355 -16.84 -4.54 -0.49
C PRO A 355 -15.39 -4.18 -0.85
N PHE A 356 -15.16 -3.50 -1.97
CA PHE A 356 -13.80 -3.11 -2.40
C PHE A 356 -13.23 -1.94 -1.60
N PHE A 357 -14.07 -0.97 -1.25
CA PHE A 357 -13.73 0.08 -0.28
C PHE A 357 -13.26 -0.56 1.02
N SER A 358 -14.09 -1.45 1.59
CA SER A 358 -13.80 -2.12 2.85
C SER A 358 -12.55 -2.98 2.77
N LEU A 359 -12.34 -3.70 1.66
CA LEU A 359 -11.13 -4.48 1.47
C LEU A 359 -9.88 -3.60 1.40
N ALA A 360 -9.92 -2.48 0.68
CA ALA A 360 -8.81 -1.52 0.62
C ALA A 360 -8.48 -0.96 2.02
N MET A 361 -9.50 -0.57 2.79
CA MET A 361 -9.32 -0.06 4.15
C MET A 361 -8.78 -1.13 5.12
N ILE A 362 -9.31 -2.36 5.08
CA ILE A 362 -8.79 -3.48 5.90
C ILE A 362 -7.33 -3.77 5.57
N VAL A 363 -6.96 -3.74 4.28
CA VAL A 363 -5.57 -3.93 3.86
C VAL A 363 -4.66 -2.81 4.37
N ALA A 364 -5.14 -1.56 4.34
CA ALA A 364 -4.43 -0.42 4.89
C ALA A 364 -4.23 -0.55 6.42
N ASP A 365 -5.28 -0.93 7.15
CA ASP A 365 -5.23 -1.15 8.60
C ASP A 365 -4.23 -2.24 9.00
N ALA A 366 -4.04 -3.25 8.14
CA ALA A 366 -3.11 -4.34 8.40
C ALA A 366 -1.65 -3.89 8.52
N VAL A 367 -1.31 -2.68 8.07
CA VAL A 367 0.01 -2.03 8.29
C VAL A 367 0.31 -1.88 9.77
N PHE A 368 -0.69 -1.66 10.61
CA PHE A 368 -0.51 -1.45 12.04
C PHE A 368 -0.50 -2.76 12.85
N LEU A 369 -0.76 -3.91 12.21
CA LEU A 369 -0.69 -5.20 12.86
C LEU A 369 0.76 -5.56 13.25
N PRO A 370 0.97 -6.20 14.41
CA PRO A 370 2.28 -6.70 14.79
C PRO A 370 2.82 -7.70 13.77
N ALA A 371 4.11 -7.58 13.42
CA ALA A 371 4.77 -8.50 12.48
C ALA A 371 4.67 -9.98 12.93
N SER A 372 4.60 -10.25 14.24
CA SER A 372 4.39 -11.59 14.78
C SER A 372 3.06 -12.21 14.35
N VAL A 373 1.98 -11.41 14.32
CA VAL A 373 0.65 -11.84 13.89
C VAL A 373 0.67 -12.15 12.40
N LEU A 374 1.22 -11.24 11.60
CA LEU A 374 1.35 -11.41 10.15
C LEU A 374 2.17 -12.64 9.77
N ARG A 375 3.31 -12.87 10.42
CA ARG A 375 4.13 -14.08 10.20
C ARG A 375 3.37 -15.35 10.52
N ARG A 376 2.69 -15.43 11.67
CA ARG A 376 1.89 -16.60 12.05
C ARG A 376 0.79 -16.90 11.04
N LEU A 377 0.13 -15.87 10.50
CA LEU A 377 -0.86 -16.00 9.43
C LEU A 377 -0.22 -16.58 8.16
N GLY A 378 0.91 -16.01 7.72
CA GLY A 378 1.65 -16.51 6.56
C GLY A 378 2.12 -17.96 6.71
N ASP A 379 2.59 -18.35 7.90
CA ASP A 379 3.04 -19.71 8.22
C ASP A 379 1.87 -20.70 8.22
N ARG A 380 0.69 -20.29 8.67
CA ARG A 380 -0.54 -21.10 8.59
C ARG A 380 -0.94 -21.32 7.13
N VAL A 381 -1.04 -20.25 6.34
CA VAL A 381 -1.40 -20.33 4.92
C VAL A 381 -0.43 -21.23 4.16
N THR A 382 0.88 -21.07 4.39
CA THR A 382 1.92 -21.88 3.73
C THR A 382 1.82 -23.35 4.13
N ARG A 383 1.56 -23.67 5.40
CA ARG A 383 1.36 -25.05 5.85
C ARG A 383 0.12 -25.68 5.23
N THR A 384 -1.00 -24.97 5.21
CA THR A 384 -2.24 -25.44 4.59
C THR A 384 -2.04 -25.69 3.10
N ALA A 385 -1.42 -24.76 2.37
CA ALA A 385 -1.13 -24.92 0.94
C ALA A 385 -0.19 -26.10 0.63
N ARG A 386 0.79 -26.38 1.50
CA ARG A 386 1.65 -27.57 1.36
C ARG A 386 0.87 -28.86 1.59
N ARG A 387 -0.02 -28.89 2.58
CA ARG A 387 -0.87 -30.06 2.86
C ARG A 387 -1.84 -30.34 1.72
N THR A 388 -2.52 -29.32 1.21
CA THR A 388 -3.45 -29.49 0.08
C THR A 388 -2.72 -29.93 -1.18
N ARG A 389 -1.56 -29.33 -1.50
CA ARG A 389 -0.72 -29.78 -2.63
C ARG A 389 -0.26 -31.23 -2.47
N ALA A 390 0.17 -31.64 -1.27
CA ALA A 390 0.56 -33.01 -1.00
C ALA A 390 -0.61 -34.00 -1.12
N ALA A 391 -1.83 -33.58 -0.74
CA ALA A 391 -3.04 -34.38 -0.91
C ALA A 391 -3.42 -34.54 -2.39
N LEU A 392 -3.35 -33.46 -3.18
CA LEU A 392 -3.65 -33.48 -4.62
C LEU A 392 -2.64 -34.29 -5.44
N LEU A 393 -1.37 -34.31 -5.01
CA LEU A 393 -0.30 -35.06 -5.67
C LEU A 393 -0.11 -36.47 -5.10
N ARG A 394 -1.02 -36.97 -4.25
CA ARG A 394 -0.95 -38.37 -3.82
C ARG A 394 -1.20 -39.26 -5.05
N PRO A 395 -0.25 -40.14 -5.42
CA PRO A 395 -0.51 -41.10 -6.48
C PRO A 395 -1.69 -41.98 -6.07
N ILE A 396 -2.66 -42.14 -6.97
CA ILE A 396 -3.72 -43.13 -6.84
C ILE A 396 -2.99 -44.48 -6.79
N ARG A 397 -2.97 -45.13 -5.62
CA ARG A 397 -2.47 -46.51 -5.52
C ARG A 397 -3.37 -47.35 -6.41
N ALA A 398 -2.79 -47.98 -7.44
CA ALA A 398 -3.50 -49.04 -8.16
C ALA A 398 -3.91 -50.12 -7.14
N PRO A 399 -5.14 -50.67 -7.23
CA PRO A 399 -5.54 -51.78 -6.40
C PRO A 399 -4.53 -52.92 -6.60
N ALA A 400 -4.12 -53.55 -5.49
CA ALA A 400 -3.27 -54.73 -5.53
C ALA A 400 -4.15 -55.90 -6.01
N ASP A 401 -3.79 -56.49 -7.15
CA ASP A 401 -4.37 -57.73 -7.67
C ASP A 401 -3.99 -58.94 -6.80
#